data_AF-A0A1I0U3R3-F1
#
_entry.id   AF-A0A1I0U3R3-F1
#
_cell.length_a   1.000
_cell.length_b   1.000
_cell.length_c   1.000
_cell.angle_alpha   90.00
_cell.angle_beta   90.00
_cell.angle_gamma   90.00
#
_symmetry.space_group_name_H-M   'P 1'
#
loop_
_entity.id
_entity.type
_entity.pdbx_description
1 polymer ?
#
loop_
_entity_poly.entity_id
_entity_poly.type
_entity_poly.pdbx_seq_one_letter_code
_entity_poly.pdbx_strand_id
1 'polypeptide(L)'
;MKSPILLIASLVLFITGCSSNTTKEFIAGTYVSEDSSNYSMASDTLEIEESTDNNYFIHRKTGFRLIRNGKKGKRQYETEEWKALYDTSTKSLMEISKGKIITFYPKENKLAVGKREYKKIN
;
A
#
# COMPACT_ATOMS: atom_id res chain seq x y z
N MET A 1 -11.83 -42.58 -44.99
CA MET A 1 -12.78 -42.04 -43.99
C MET A 1 -12.28 -42.36 -42.60
N LYS A 2 -12.19 -41.33 -41.73
CA LYS A 2 -12.03 -41.35 -40.25
C LYS A 2 -10.62 -41.74 -39.75
N SER A 3 -9.85 -40.95 -39.00
CA SER A 3 -9.92 -39.58 -38.46
C SER A 3 -8.55 -39.34 -37.79
N PRO A 4 -7.76 -38.27 -38.12
CA PRO A 4 -6.53 -37.97 -37.40
C PRO A 4 -6.76 -36.79 -36.43
N ILE A 5 -7.69 -36.90 -35.49
CA ILE A 5 -7.99 -35.82 -34.54
C ILE A 5 -8.48 -36.46 -33.23
N LEU A 6 -8.04 -35.91 -32.11
CA LEU A 6 -8.47 -36.13 -30.72
C LEU A 6 -7.80 -37.26 -29.94
N LEU A 7 -6.64 -36.94 -29.37
CA LEU A 7 -6.26 -37.33 -28.00
C LEU A 7 -5.03 -36.50 -27.57
N ILE A 8 -4.87 -35.24 -28.01
CA ILE A 8 -5.34 -34.05 -27.28
C ILE A 8 -6.20 -34.36 -26.03
N ALA A 9 -5.70 -35.13 -25.08
CA ALA A 9 -6.33 -35.24 -23.74
C ALA A 9 -5.31 -35.48 -22.62
N SER A 10 -4.02 -35.23 -22.86
CA SER A 10 -3.00 -35.19 -21.81
C SER A 10 -2.37 -33.80 -21.67
N LEU A 11 -3.04 -32.78 -22.22
CA LEU A 11 -2.84 -31.38 -21.85
C LEU A 11 -3.72 -31.10 -20.63
N VAL A 12 -3.60 -31.91 -19.58
CA VAL A 12 -4.05 -31.53 -18.24
C VAL A 12 -3.00 -30.54 -17.75
N LEU A 13 -3.17 -29.32 -18.27
CA LEU A 13 -2.70 -28.07 -17.73
C LEU A 13 -3.17 -28.00 -16.26
N PHE A 14 -2.47 -28.70 -15.37
CA PHE A 14 -2.40 -28.36 -13.96
C PHE A 14 -1.60 -27.06 -13.82
N ILE A 15 -2.10 -25.99 -14.42
CA ILE A 15 -1.91 -24.64 -13.87
C ILE A 15 -2.80 -24.58 -12.64
N THR A 16 -2.36 -25.24 -11.58
CA THR A 16 -2.68 -24.82 -10.22
C THR A 16 -2.05 -23.45 -10.08
N GLY A 17 -2.74 -22.42 -10.57
CA GLY A 17 -2.46 -21.04 -10.26
C GLY A 17 -2.70 -20.89 -8.78
N CYS A 18 -1.68 -21.15 -7.97
CA CYS A 18 -1.62 -20.71 -6.59
C CYS A 18 -1.74 -19.20 -6.67
N SER A 19 -2.96 -18.68 -6.49
CA SER A 19 -3.20 -17.25 -6.36
C SER A 19 -2.62 -16.86 -5.00
N SER A 20 -1.30 -16.76 -4.92
CA SER A 20 -0.68 -16.02 -3.82
C SER A 20 -1.35 -14.67 -3.82
N ASN A 21 -1.90 -14.27 -2.67
CA ASN A 21 -2.53 -12.97 -2.55
C ASN A 21 -1.40 -11.95 -2.49
N THR A 22 -0.77 -11.68 -3.65
CA THR A 22 0.42 -10.84 -3.79
C THR A 22 0.21 -9.48 -3.15
N THR A 23 -1.03 -8.98 -3.17
CA THR A 23 -1.39 -7.76 -2.45
C THR A 23 -1.27 -7.95 -0.94
N LYS A 24 -1.88 -9.01 -0.37
CA LYS A 24 -1.84 -9.23 1.09
C LYS A 24 -0.42 -9.38 1.63
N GLU A 25 0.42 -10.16 0.95
CA GLU A 25 1.86 -10.30 1.28
C GLU A 25 2.63 -8.98 1.12
N PHE A 26 2.16 -8.10 0.23
CA PHE A 26 2.77 -6.80 0.00
C PHE A 26 2.41 -5.75 1.07
N ILE A 27 1.28 -5.86 1.78
CA ILE A 27 0.73 -4.79 2.65
C ILE A 27 1.66 -4.42 3.81
N ALA A 28 2.21 -5.41 4.52
CA ALA A 28 3.03 -5.15 5.68
C ALA A 28 4.39 -4.57 5.25
N GLY A 29 4.87 -3.54 5.96
CA GLY A 29 6.14 -2.87 5.67
C GLY A 29 6.09 -1.37 5.86
N THR A 30 7.17 -0.69 5.46
CA THR A 30 7.35 0.75 5.63
C THR A 30 7.25 1.46 4.29
N TYR A 31 6.46 2.52 4.27
CA TYR A 31 6.17 3.31 3.10
C TYR A 31 6.49 4.78 3.37
N VAL A 32 7.13 5.44 2.41
CA VAL A 32 7.53 6.85 2.54
C VAL A 32 6.98 7.69 1.40
N SER A 33 6.58 8.91 1.74
CA SER A 33 6.17 9.95 0.82
C SER A 33 6.92 11.23 1.15
N GLU A 34 7.36 11.95 0.14
CA GLU A 34 8.00 13.26 0.28
C GLU A 34 7.25 14.26 -0.58
N ASP A 35 6.98 15.43 -0.02
CA ASP A 35 6.30 16.52 -0.69
C ASP A 35 7.02 17.84 -0.39
N SER A 36 7.18 18.68 -1.39
CA SER A 36 7.81 19.97 -1.24
C SER A 36 7.14 21.01 -2.11
N SER A 37 6.95 22.19 -1.56
CA SER A 37 6.38 23.35 -2.22
C SER A 37 7.15 24.60 -1.82
N ASN A 38 6.74 25.76 -2.36
CA ASN A 38 7.27 27.06 -1.94
C ASN A 38 6.91 27.43 -0.48
N TYR A 39 5.97 26.69 0.13
CA TYR A 39 5.45 26.98 1.46
C TYR A 39 5.89 25.96 2.52
N SER A 40 6.26 24.75 2.12
CA SER A 40 6.60 23.70 3.06
C SER A 40 7.43 22.58 2.43
N MET A 41 8.12 21.84 3.29
CA MET A 41 8.71 20.55 2.96
C MET A 41 8.22 19.53 3.98
N ALA A 42 7.62 18.44 3.52
CA ALA A 42 7.06 17.37 4.34
C ALA A 42 7.62 16.01 3.92
N SER A 43 7.83 15.15 4.89
CA SER A 43 8.01 13.71 4.69
C SER A 43 6.98 12.99 5.55
N ASP A 44 6.39 11.94 5.01
CA ASP A 44 5.37 11.15 5.68
C ASP A 44 5.73 9.68 5.57
N THR A 45 5.73 8.98 6.70
CA THR A 45 6.06 7.57 6.80
C THR A 45 4.86 6.82 7.34
N LEU A 46 4.51 5.70 6.70
CA LEU A 46 3.53 4.73 7.18
C LEU A 46 4.26 3.43 7.44
N GLU A 47 4.18 2.93 8.65
CA GLU A 47 4.63 1.60 9.04
C GLU A 47 3.37 0.75 9.26
N ILE A 48 3.19 -0.26 8.40
CA ILE A 48 1.99 -1.09 8.35
C ILE A 48 2.32 -2.47 8.89
N GLU A 49 1.59 -2.90 9.92
CA GLU A 49 1.76 -4.19 10.58
C GLU A 49 0.46 -5.01 10.44
N GLU A 50 0.60 -6.28 10.05
CA GLU A 50 -0.53 -7.22 10.09
C GLU A 50 -0.83 -7.61 11.55
N SER A 51 -2.11 -7.52 11.91
CA SER A 51 -2.66 -8.01 13.17
C SER A 51 -3.46 -9.29 12.91
N THR A 52 -4.40 -9.65 13.79
CA THR A 52 -5.24 -10.84 13.61
C THR A 52 -6.35 -10.61 12.58
N ASP A 53 -6.73 -11.65 11.85
CA ASP A 53 -7.97 -11.70 11.04
C ASP A 53 -8.18 -10.51 10.08
N ASN A 54 -7.20 -10.23 9.22
CA ASN A 54 -7.26 -9.13 8.22
C ASN A 54 -7.31 -7.72 8.83
N ASN A 55 -6.99 -7.57 10.11
CA ASN A 55 -6.78 -6.27 10.75
C ASN A 55 -5.33 -5.82 10.57
N TYR A 56 -5.12 -4.51 10.48
CA TYR A 56 -3.82 -3.90 10.34
C TYR A 56 -3.69 -2.70 11.29
N PHE A 57 -2.50 -2.54 11.85
CA PHE A 57 -2.09 -1.33 12.54
C PHE A 57 -1.22 -0.50 11.60
N ILE A 58 -1.43 0.82 11.62
CA ILE A 58 -0.64 1.75 10.80
C ILE A 58 -0.13 2.86 11.70
N HIS A 59 1.19 2.88 11.88
CA HIS A 59 1.91 3.93 12.59
C HIS A 59 2.33 5.00 11.59
N ARG A 60 1.63 6.14 11.60
CA ARG A 60 1.96 7.28 10.74
C ARG A 60 2.86 8.25 11.46
N LYS A 61 3.97 8.62 10.81
CA LYS A 61 4.96 9.59 11.31
C LYS A 61 5.16 10.65 10.23
N THR A 62 4.71 11.88 10.49
CA THR A 62 4.91 13.01 9.58
C THR A 62 5.96 13.96 10.16
N GLY A 63 6.91 14.38 9.33
CA GLY A 63 7.81 15.49 9.65
C GLY A 63 7.66 16.60 8.63
N PHE A 64 7.56 17.86 9.06
CA PHE A 64 7.44 18.98 8.13
C PHE A 64 8.15 20.25 8.60
N ARG A 65 8.49 21.13 7.65
CA ARG A 65 9.04 22.47 7.89
C ARG A 65 8.23 23.46 7.06
N LEU A 66 7.79 24.56 7.68
CA LEU A 66 7.22 25.68 6.96
C LEU A 66 8.34 26.55 6.37
N ILE A 67 8.12 27.06 5.16
CA ILE A 67 8.99 28.04 4.51
C ILE A 67 8.31 29.40 4.63
N ARG A 68 9.00 30.38 5.21
CA ARG A 68 8.53 31.76 5.35
C ARG A 68 9.60 32.71 4.82
N ASN A 69 9.24 33.56 3.86
CA ASN A 69 10.17 34.48 3.20
C ASN A 69 11.42 33.77 2.66
N GLY A 70 11.24 32.61 2.03
CA GLY A 70 12.33 31.76 1.50
C GLY A 70 13.17 31.05 2.56
N LYS A 71 12.92 31.26 3.86
CA LYS A 71 13.68 30.63 4.95
C LYS A 71 12.95 29.40 5.49
N LYS A 72 13.66 28.27 5.58
CA LYS A 72 13.17 27.04 6.19
C LYS A 72 13.06 27.22 7.70
N GLY A 73 11.87 27.01 8.24
CA GLY A 73 11.60 27.01 9.68
C GLY A 73 12.14 25.77 10.39
N LYS A 74 11.83 25.68 11.69
CA LYS A 74 12.13 24.50 12.51
C LYS A 74 11.35 23.28 11.99
N ARG A 75 11.94 22.09 12.15
CA ARG A 75 11.26 20.82 11.87
C ARG A 75 10.22 20.55 12.95
N GLN A 76 9.02 20.20 12.53
CA GLN A 76 7.91 19.77 13.35
C GLN A 76 7.62 18.29 13.04
N TYR A 77 7.06 17.59 14.02
CA TYR A 77 6.75 16.17 13.94
C TYR A 77 5.34 15.91 14.46
N GLU A 78 4.63 15.02 13.79
CA GLU A 78 3.31 14.54 14.15
C GLU A 78 3.27 13.02 14.02
N THR A 79 2.50 12.37 14.90
CA THR A 79 2.31 10.92 14.88
C THR A 79 0.82 10.60 14.99
N GLU A 80 0.38 9.59 14.24
CA GLU A 80 -0.98 9.05 14.34
C GLU A 80 -0.96 7.53 14.34
N GLU A 81 -1.94 6.95 15.03
CA GLU A 81 -2.18 5.52 15.11
C GLU A 81 -3.49 5.20 14.42
N TRP A 82 -3.45 4.36 13.39
CA TRP A 82 -4.65 3.95 12.67
C TRP A 82 -4.88 2.45 12.79
N LYS A 83 -6.17 2.07 12.82
CA LYS A 83 -6.61 0.69 12.68
C LYS A 83 -7.32 0.56 11.34
N ALA A 84 -7.00 -0.48 10.58
CA ALA A 84 -7.58 -0.70 9.27
C ALA A 84 -7.97 -2.15 9.05
N LEU A 85 -8.96 -2.35 8.19
CA LEU A 85 -9.48 -3.66 7.79
C LEU A 85 -9.15 -3.91 6.32
N TYR A 86 -8.62 -5.08 6.02
CA TYR A 86 -8.42 -5.51 4.64
C TYR A 86 -9.71 -6.04 4.02
N ASP A 87 -10.14 -5.38 2.96
CA ASP A 87 -11.24 -5.81 2.13
C ASP A 87 -10.69 -6.66 0.97
N THR A 88 -10.98 -7.95 1.02
CA THR A 88 -10.55 -8.92 0.01
C THR A 88 -11.16 -8.68 -1.37
N SER A 89 -12.31 -8.01 -1.44
CA SER A 89 -13.01 -7.73 -2.70
C SER A 89 -12.34 -6.58 -3.47
N THR A 90 -11.99 -5.51 -2.76
CA THR A 90 -11.33 -4.32 -3.34
C THR A 90 -9.80 -4.37 -3.26
N LYS A 91 -9.24 -5.33 -2.52
CA LYS A 91 -7.81 -5.46 -2.23
C LYS A 91 -7.21 -4.18 -1.65
N SER A 92 -7.97 -3.55 -0.73
CA SER A 92 -7.63 -2.28 -0.09
C SER A 92 -7.72 -2.38 1.43
N LEU A 93 -7.04 -1.47 2.14
CA LEU A 93 -7.30 -1.26 3.56
C LEU A 93 -8.29 -0.11 3.73
N MET A 94 -9.32 -0.33 4.55
CA MET A 94 -10.19 0.74 5.03
C MET A 94 -9.81 1.10 6.47
N GLU A 95 -9.35 2.31 6.68
CA GLU A 95 -9.09 2.87 8.01
C GLU A 95 -10.42 3.16 8.73
N ILE A 96 -10.54 2.70 9.96
CA ILE A 96 -11.82 2.58 10.67
C ILE A 96 -12.33 3.93 11.19
N SER A 97 -11.45 4.84 11.63
CA SER A 97 -11.85 6.04 12.38
C SER A 97 -12.23 7.22 11.46
N LYS A 98 -11.50 7.39 10.36
CA LYS A 98 -11.62 8.51 9.41
C LYS A 98 -12.03 8.02 8.01
N GLY A 99 -12.24 6.72 7.82
CA GLY A 99 -12.74 6.14 6.56
C GLY A 99 -11.76 6.26 5.39
N LYS A 100 -10.45 6.30 5.66
CA LYS A 100 -9.45 6.41 4.58
C LYS A 100 -9.32 5.09 3.85
N ILE A 101 -9.34 5.12 2.53
CA ILE A 101 -9.04 3.96 1.68
C ILE A 101 -7.56 4.01 1.31
N ILE A 102 -6.88 2.89 1.50
CA ILE A 102 -5.48 2.68 1.17
C ILE A 102 -5.40 1.63 0.07
N THR A 103 -4.94 2.04 -1.11
CA THR A 103 -4.86 1.18 -2.30
C THR A 103 -3.42 0.78 -2.54
N PHE A 104 -3.18 -0.50 -2.86
CA PHE A 104 -1.83 -1.04 -3.06
C PHE A 104 -1.54 -1.31 -4.53
N TYR A 105 -0.32 -1.00 -4.94
CA TYR A 105 0.20 -1.26 -6.29
C TYR A 105 1.50 -2.06 -6.17
N PRO A 106 1.43 -3.38 -5.88
CA PRO A 106 2.62 -4.20 -5.63
C PRO A 106 3.64 -4.18 -6.77
N LYS A 107 3.18 -4.15 -8.03
CA LYS A 107 4.04 -4.08 -9.22
C LYS A 107 4.86 -2.79 -9.32
N GLU A 108 4.34 -1.70 -8.74
CA GLU A 108 4.99 -0.39 -8.72
C GLU A 108 5.71 -0.13 -7.39
N ASN A 109 5.70 -1.11 -6.47
CA ASN A 109 6.27 -1.02 -5.13
C ASN A 109 5.77 0.22 -4.35
N LYS A 110 4.47 0.51 -4.45
CA LYS A 110 3.85 1.68 -3.83
C LYS A 110 2.44 1.43 -3.31
N LEU A 111 1.95 2.35 -2.49
CA LEU A 111 0.54 2.46 -2.09
C LEU A 111 0.05 3.91 -2.25
N ALA A 112 -1.27 4.13 -2.19
CA ALA A 112 -1.87 5.45 -2.18
C ALA A 112 -2.89 5.60 -1.05
N VAL A 113 -2.86 6.76 -0.37
CA VAL A 113 -3.87 7.21 0.57
C VAL A 113 -4.50 8.50 0.02
N GLY A 114 -5.70 8.39 -0.55
CA GLY A 114 -6.28 9.48 -1.34
C GLY A 114 -5.37 9.83 -2.53
N LYS A 115 -4.93 11.09 -2.62
CA LYS A 115 -4.03 11.57 -3.70
C LYS A 115 -2.54 11.38 -3.41
N ARG A 116 -2.17 10.99 -2.19
CA ARG A 116 -0.76 10.87 -1.79
C ARG A 116 -0.26 9.46 -2.07
N GLU A 117 0.81 9.36 -2.84
CA GLU A 117 1.51 8.09 -3.08
C GLU A 117 2.68 7.92 -2.10
N TYR A 118 2.91 6.67 -1.70
CA TYR A 118 4.02 6.28 -0.83
C TYR A 118 4.76 5.10 -1.46
N LYS A 119 6.09 5.15 -1.48
CA LYS A 119 6.94 4.06 -1.97
C LYS A 119 7.32 3.15 -0.82
N LYS A 120 7.24 1.84 -1.03
CA LYS A 120 7.69 0.84 -0.05
C LYS A 120 9.22 0.82 -0.01
N ILE A 121 9.80 0.77 1.18
CA ILE A 121 11.25 0.74 1.39
C ILE A 121 11.74 -0.46 2.21
N ASN A 122 10.84 -1.16 2.89
CA ASN A 122 11.07 -2.45 3.54
C ASN A 122 9.77 -3.26 3.56
#